data_AF-A0A517ZVI2-F1
#
_entry.id   AF-A0A517ZVI2-F1
#
_cell.length_a   1.000
_cell.length_b   1.000
_cell.length_c   1.000
_cell.angle_alpha   90.00
_cell.angle_beta   90.00
_cell.angle_gamma   90.00
#
_symmetry.space_group_name_H-M   'P 1'
#
loop_
_entity.id
_entity.type
_entity.pdbx_description
1 polymer ?
#
loop_
_entity_poly.entity_id
_entity_poly.type
_entity_poly.pdbx_seq_one_letter_code
_entity_poly.pdbx_strand_id
1 'polypeptide(L)'
;MPLVDDIDQLRNDTVAALNDAHDYYWNTSAAWRLVQNMVHQGRSILIKNAPTGSTIRGPELSLLGQKYVASYLSSATFQHFIALFEWFAVDFMKLWLRAHPGSLGKQQVDVATILTCHDKSEIVERAIEKRLLDVAYGPITKWMNYIEQTTGISCLDSNQVQRLSEIKASRDLLAHNNGIVNSLYRERAGDHARFHDGDTLELPAHYHRESWEFIRQTVNDIADAGIDKMQS
;
A
#
# COMPACT_ATOMS: atom_id res chain seq x y z
N MET A 1 -27.50 -2.38 3.60
CA MET A 1 -27.70 -1.99 2.18
C MET A 1 -26.51 -2.61 1.47
N PRO A 2 -26.69 -3.41 0.39
CA PRO A 2 -25.61 -4.27 -0.11
C PRO A 2 -24.25 -3.56 -0.27
N LEU A 3 -24.23 -2.35 -0.85
CA LEU A 3 -23.00 -1.57 -0.99
C LEU A 3 -22.38 -1.11 0.34
N VAL A 4 -23.19 -0.70 1.33
CA VAL A 4 -22.69 -0.31 2.66
C VAL A 4 -22.03 -1.50 3.34
N ASP A 5 -22.67 -2.66 3.26
CA ASP A 5 -22.18 -3.89 3.86
C ASP A 5 -20.87 -4.35 3.16
N ASP A 6 -20.80 -4.21 1.82
CA ASP A 6 -19.59 -4.49 1.03
C ASP A 6 -18.42 -3.53 1.33
N ILE A 7 -18.69 -2.21 1.50
CA ILE A 7 -17.66 -1.22 1.86
C ILE A 7 -17.14 -1.48 3.28
N ASP A 8 -18.04 -1.78 4.22
CA ASP A 8 -17.67 -2.09 5.61
C ASP A 8 -16.78 -3.34 5.67
N GLN A 9 -17.16 -4.39 4.92
CA GLN A 9 -16.36 -5.61 4.80
C GLN A 9 -14.99 -5.33 4.18
N LEU A 10 -14.93 -4.58 3.07
CA LEU A 10 -13.66 -4.22 2.42
C LEU A 10 -12.74 -3.42 3.36
N ARG A 11 -13.30 -2.48 4.13
CA ARG A 11 -12.54 -1.73 5.16
C ARG A 11 -11.98 -2.67 6.20
N ASN A 12 -12.83 -3.54 6.78
CA ASN A 12 -12.45 -4.43 7.86
C ASN A 12 -11.35 -5.42 7.41
N ASP A 13 -11.50 -6.01 6.23
CA ASP A 13 -10.50 -6.93 5.66
C ASP A 13 -9.17 -6.23 5.39
N THR A 14 -9.20 -5.03 4.81
CA THR A 14 -7.99 -4.24 4.54
C THR A 14 -7.28 -3.84 5.83
N VAL A 15 -8.02 -3.38 6.84
CA VAL A 15 -7.45 -2.99 8.14
C VAL A 15 -6.87 -4.20 8.86
N ALA A 16 -7.54 -5.36 8.83
CA ALA A 16 -7.02 -6.60 9.38
C ALA A 16 -5.71 -6.99 8.69
N ALA A 17 -5.65 -6.97 7.36
CA ALA A 17 -4.43 -7.28 6.61
C ALA A 17 -3.28 -6.30 6.90
N LEU A 18 -3.58 -5.00 7.05
CA LEU A 18 -2.59 -3.99 7.46
C LEU A 18 -2.04 -4.28 8.85
N ASN A 19 -2.90 -4.65 9.79
CA ASN A 19 -2.49 -5.03 11.15
C ASN A 19 -1.62 -6.28 11.12
N ASP A 20 -2.02 -7.32 10.39
CA ASP A 20 -1.24 -8.56 10.26
C ASP A 20 0.15 -8.31 9.66
N ALA A 21 0.25 -7.46 8.64
CA ALA A 21 1.52 -7.08 8.03
C ALA A 21 2.43 -6.33 9.02
N HIS A 22 1.87 -5.46 9.85
CA HIS A 22 2.62 -4.72 10.87
C HIS A 22 3.01 -5.61 12.06
N ASP A 23 2.12 -6.51 12.48
CA ASP A 23 2.39 -7.52 13.50
C ASP A 23 3.49 -8.47 13.05
N TYR A 24 3.51 -8.86 11.77
CA TYR A 24 4.61 -9.63 11.20
C TYR A 24 5.96 -8.88 11.31
N TYR A 25 5.98 -7.58 10.97
CA TYR A 25 7.17 -6.73 11.16
C TYR A 25 7.60 -6.71 12.64
N TRP A 26 6.67 -6.44 13.54
CA TRP A 26 6.94 -6.28 14.96
C TRP A 26 7.43 -7.59 15.60
N ASN A 27 6.70 -8.69 15.41
CA ASN A 27 7.00 -9.99 15.98
C ASN A 27 8.34 -10.54 15.46
N THR A 28 8.60 -10.38 14.17
CA THR A 28 9.88 -10.80 13.57
C THR A 28 11.04 -9.96 14.10
N SER A 29 10.85 -8.64 14.24
CA SER A 29 11.85 -7.75 14.85
C SER A 29 12.13 -8.11 16.31
N ALA A 30 11.08 -8.42 17.08
CA ALA A 30 11.21 -8.86 18.46
C ALA A 30 11.96 -10.19 18.58
N ALA A 31 11.67 -11.16 17.71
CA ALA A 31 12.39 -12.44 17.65
C ALA A 31 13.89 -12.23 17.40
N TRP A 32 14.26 -11.34 16.48
CA TRP A 32 15.67 -10.99 16.25
C TRP A 32 16.34 -10.34 17.47
N ARG A 33 15.63 -9.46 18.18
CA ARG A 33 16.15 -8.88 19.44
C ARG A 33 16.38 -9.96 20.50
N LEU A 34 15.51 -10.97 20.60
CA LEU A 34 15.72 -12.10 21.51
C LEU A 34 16.99 -12.89 21.14
N VAL A 35 17.23 -13.15 19.84
CA VAL A 35 18.47 -13.78 19.37
C VAL A 35 19.69 -12.96 19.74
N GLN A 36 19.66 -11.65 19.51
CA GLN A 36 20.75 -10.73 19.86
C GLN A 36 21.04 -10.74 21.37
N ASN A 37 19.99 -10.72 22.19
CA ASN A 37 20.12 -10.81 23.65
C ASN A 37 20.77 -12.13 24.09
N MET A 38 20.41 -13.26 23.47
CA MET A 38 21.05 -14.54 23.76
C MET A 38 22.56 -14.53 23.44
N VAL A 39 22.93 -13.93 22.31
CA VAL A 39 24.35 -13.77 21.93
C VAL A 39 25.07 -12.87 22.92
N HIS A 40 24.45 -11.75 23.32
CA HIS A 40 25.03 -10.83 24.30
C HIS A 40 25.24 -11.48 25.68
N GLN A 41 24.37 -12.41 26.07
CA GLN A 41 24.52 -13.23 27.28
C GLN A 41 25.57 -14.35 27.16
N GLY A 42 26.33 -14.39 26.06
CA GLY A 42 27.38 -15.37 25.83
C GLY A 42 26.87 -16.77 25.44
N ARG A 43 25.60 -16.91 25.05
CA ARG A 43 25.09 -18.20 24.56
C ARG A 43 25.73 -18.53 23.22
N SER A 44 26.22 -19.77 23.11
CA SER A 44 26.76 -20.29 21.85
C SER A 44 25.61 -20.61 20.90
N ILE A 45 25.61 -19.96 19.73
CA ILE A 45 24.64 -20.19 18.65
C ILE A 45 25.41 -20.53 17.38
N LEU A 46 24.99 -21.60 16.71
CA LEU A 46 25.50 -22.05 15.42
C LEU A 46 24.32 -22.40 14.52
N ILE A 47 24.17 -21.70 13.40
CA ILE A 47 23.13 -21.99 12.41
C ILE A 47 23.82 -22.51 11.15
N LYS A 48 23.33 -23.64 10.63
CA LYS A 48 23.77 -24.21 9.35
C LYS A 48 22.66 -24.08 8.33
N ASN A 49 22.90 -23.35 7.24
CA ASN A 49 22.02 -23.31 6.09
C ASN A 49 22.38 -24.48 5.18
N ALA A 50 21.62 -25.58 5.27
CA ALA A 50 21.92 -26.80 4.52
C ALA A 50 21.92 -26.57 2.98
N PRO A 51 20.95 -25.84 2.39
CA PRO A 51 20.96 -25.53 0.97
C PRO A 51 22.21 -24.78 0.46
N THR A 52 22.70 -23.77 1.18
CA THR A 52 23.86 -22.98 0.73
C THR A 52 25.20 -23.50 1.27
N GLY A 53 25.15 -24.43 2.23
CA GLY A 53 26.32 -24.90 2.98
C GLY A 53 26.89 -23.88 3.97
N SER A 54 26.31 -22.67 4.08
CA SER A 54 26.85 -21.64 4.95
C SER A 54 26.62 -21.96 6.43
N THR A 55 27.55 -21.53 7.28
CA THR A 55 27.48 -21.67 8.72
C THR A 55 27.72 -20.32 9.36
N ILE A 56 26.81 -19.89 10.23
CA ILE A 56 26.84 -18.57 10.88
C ILE A 56 26.92 -18.78 12.38
N ARG A 57 27.79 -18.02 13.05
CA ARG A 57 27.95 -18.03 14.52
C ARG A 57 27.19 -16.88 15.18
N GLY A 58 26.91 -16.99 16.47
CA GLY A 58 26.16 -15.99 17.26
C GLY A 58 26.49 -14.52 16.97
N PRO A 59 27.76 -14.06 17.09
CA PRO A 59 28.11 -12.67 16.82
C PRO A 59 27.79 -12.21 15.39
N GLU A 60 28.05 -13.05 14.40
CA GLU A 60 27.72 -12.78 12.99
C GLU A 60 26.20 -12.79 12.77
N LEU A 61 25.49 -13.72 13.38
CA LEU A 61 24.03 -13.80 13.35
C LEU A 61 23.36 -12.55 13.92
N SER A 62 23.94 -11.98 14.98
CA SER A 62 23.45 -10.74 15.60
C SER A 62 23.50 -9.56 14.62
N LEU A 63 24.63 -9.40 13.91
CA LEU A 63 24.81 -8.37 12.88
C LEU A 63 23.88 -8.60 11.68
N LEU A 64 23.75 -9.84 11.23
CA LEU A 64 22.81 -10.20 10.17
C LEU A 64 21.36 -9.91 10.58
N GLY A 65 20.98 -10.18 11.83
CA GLY A 65 19.65 -9.85 12.35
C GLY A 65 19.34 -8.36 12.27
N GLN A 66 20.31 -7.49 12.60
CA GLN A 66 20.13 -6.03 12.44
C GLN A 66 19.90 -5.65 10.97
N LYS A 67 20.71 -6.19 10.06
CA LYS A 67 20.57 -5.97 8.61
C LYS A 67 19.23 -6.50 8.08
N TYR A 68 18.83 -7.71 8.49
CA TYR A 68 17.59 -8.34 8.06
C TYR A 68 16.37 -7.53 8.49
N VAL A 69 16.35 -7.01 9.72
CA VAL A 69 15.27 -6.15 10.20
C VAL A 69 15.28 -4.79 9.50
N ALA A 70 16.42 -4.09 9.53
CA ALA A 70 16.52 -2.71 9.06
C ALA A 70 16.36 -2.56 7.55
N SER A 71 16.83 -3.54 6.76
CA SER A 71 16.79 -3.48 5.30
C SER A 71 15.62 -4.30 4.74
N TYR A 72 15.67 -5.62 4.90
CA TYR A 72 14.78 -6.52 4.15
C TYR A 72 13.35 -6.54 4.72
N LEU A 73 13.21 -6.73 6.03
CA LEU A 73 11.90 -6.81 6.68
C LEU A 73 11.18 -5.46 6.63
N SER A 74 11.88 -4.36 6.97
CA SER A 74 11.32 -3.00 6.90
C SER A 74 10.84 -2.67 5.48
N SER A 75 11.68 -2.90 4.47
CA SER A 75 11.33 -2.65 3.07
C SER A 75 10.15 -3.51 2.60
N ALA A 76 10.18 -4.82 2.85
CA ALA A 76 9.14 -5.72 2.37
C ALA A 76 7.76 -5.41 2.99
N THR A 77 7.72 -5.16 4.31
CA THR A 77 6.46 -4.84 5.00
C THR A 77 5.96 -3.44 4.66
N PHE A 78 6.85 -2.46 4.51
CA PHE A 78 6.49 -1.14 4.01
C PHE A 78 5.84 -1.22 2.63
N GLN A 79 6.49 -1.90 1.67
CA GLN A 79 5.93 -2.08 0.32
C GLN A 79 4.57 -2.78 0.36
N HIS A 80 4.39 -3.74 1.27
CA HIS A 80 3.13 -4.44 1.43
C HIS A 80 2.00 -3.54 1.95
N PHE A 81 2.26 -2.63 2.88
CA PHE A 81 1.25 -1.67 3.36
C PHE A 81 0.66 -0.85 2.23
N ILE A 82 1.52 -0.33 1.35
CA ILE A 82 1.07 0.44 0.19
C ILE A 82 0.27 -0.47 -0.74
N ALA A 83 0.75 -1.67 -1.05
CA ALA A 83 0.02 -2.61 -1.93
C ALA A 83 -1.40 -2.90 -1.42
N LEU A 84 -1.58 -3.12 -0.12
CA LEU A 84 -2.90 -3.29 0.50
C LEU A 84 -3.79 -2.06 0.32
N PHE A 85 -3.23 -0.85 0.46
CA PHE A 85 -3.96 0.39 0.18
C PHE A 85 -4.32 0.55 -1.31
N GLU A 86 -3.45 0.16 -2.24
CA GLU A 86 -3.76 0.23 -3.68
C GLU A 86 -4.93 -0.70 -4.02
N TRP A 87 -4.93 -1.91 -3.46
CA TRP A 87 -6.04 -2.86 -3.63
C TRP A 87 -7.33 -2.30 -3.05
N PHE A 88 -7.30 -1.79 -1.82
CA PHE A 88 -8.45 -1.14 -1.21
C PHE A 88 -9.01 -0.01 -2.08
N ALA A 89 -8.17 0.92 -2.55
CA ALA A 89 -8.62 2.05 -3.35
C ALA A 89 -9.29 1.58 -4.65
N VAL A 90 -8.69 0.61 -5.35
CA VAL A 90 -9.25 0.05 -6.59
C VAL A 90 -10.57 -0.66 -6.31
N ASP A 91 -10.64 -1.51 -5.30
CA ASP A 91 -11.84 -2.28 -4.97
C ASP A 91 -12.97 -1.38 -4.46
N PHE A 92 -12.65 -0.34 -3.68
CA PHE A 92 -13.62 0.66 -3.25
C PHE A 92 -14.26 1.36 -4.46
N MET A 93 -13.44 1.84 -5.41
CA MET A 93 -13.94 2.47 -6.63
C MET A 93 -14.74 1.47 -7.48
N LYS A 94 -14.33 0.20 -7.51
CA LYS A 94 -15.03 -0.87 -8.24
C LYS A 94 -16.41 -1.15 -7.65
N LEU A 95 -16.52 -1.30 -6.33
CA LEU A 95 -17.78 -1.46 -5.62
C LEU A 95 -18.73 -0.29 -5.91
N TRP A 96 -18.21 0.94 -5.80
CA TRP A 96 -19.00 2.14 -6.07
C TRP A 96 -19.52 2.18 -7.51
N LEU A 97 -18.65 1.95 -8.50
CA LEU A 97 -19.04 2.02 -9.91
C LEU A 97 -20.00 0.89 -10.31
N ARG A 98 -19.92 -0.28 -9.67
CA ARG A 98 -20.90 -1.36 -9.89
C ARG A 98 -22.27 -0.99 -9.33
N ALA A 99 -22.33 -0.38 -8.16
CA ALA A 99 -23.58 0.09 -7.57
C ALA A 99 -24.15 1.33 -8.26
N HIS A 100 -23.27 2.20 -8.80
CA HIS A 100 -23.61 3.43 -9.49
C HIS A 100 -22.93 3.54 -10.87
N PRO A 101 -23.29 2.72 -11.87
CA PRO A 101 -22.64 2.74 -13.18
C PRO A 101 -22.74 4.08 -13.92
N GLY A 102 -23.72 4.91 -13.58
CA GLY A 102 -23.85 6.27 -14.11
C GLY A 102 -22.64 7.17 -13.78
N SER A 103 -21.90 6.88 -12.70
CA SER A 103 -20.68 7.59 -12.33
C SER A 103 -19.50 7.36 -13.29
N LEU A 104 -19.61 6.41 -14.23
CA LEU A 104 -18.67 6.29 -15.35
C LEU A 104 -18.74 7.51 -16.30
N GLY A 105 -19.81 8.31 -16.23
CA GLY A 105 -19.94 9.55 -16.98
C GLY A 105 -19.88 9.34 -18.50
N LYS A 106 -18.96 10.07 -19.16
CA LYS A 106 -18.81 10.08 -20.63
C LYS A 106 -17.85 9.00 -21.15
N GLN A 107 -17.63 7.92 -20.40
CA GLN A 107 -16.72 6.86 -20.81
C GLN A 107 -17.14 6.27 -22.17
N GLN A 108 -16.21 6.27 -23.12
CA GLN A 108 -16.43 5.65 -24.43
C GLN A 108 -16.10 4.16 -24.37
N VAL A 109 -16.96 3.36 -24.98
CA VAL A 109 -16.77 1.92 -25.17
C VAL A 109 -16.59 1.68 -26.67
N ASP A 110 -15.55 0.94 -27.06
CA ASP A 110 -15.32 0.58 -28.45
C ASP A 110 -16.35 -0.43 -28.96
N VAL A 111 -16.66 -0.36 -30.26
CA VAL A 111 -17.65 -1.25 -30.91
C VAL A 111 -17.24 -2.72 -30.77
N ALA A 112 -15.94 -3.03 -30.78
CA ALA A 112 -15.46 -4.40 -30.58
C ALA A 112 -15.87 -4.96 -29.20
N THR A 113 -15.80 -4.15 -28.14
CA THR A 113 -16.29 -4.51 -26.81
C THR A 113 -17.80 -4.77 -26.84
N ILE A 114 -18.58 -3.94 -27.52
CA ILE A 114 -20.04 -4.14 -27.65
C ILE A 114 -20.38 -5.44 -28.38
N LEU A 115 -19.63 -5.76 -29.44
CA LEU A 115 -19.87 -6.96 -30.26
C LEU A 115 -19.38 -8.26 -29.58
N THR A 116 -18.45 -8.17 -28.63
CA THR A 116 -17.84 -9.34 -27.97
C THR A 116 -18.44 -9.65 -26.60
N CYS A 117 -19.12 -8.71 -25.95
CA CYS A 117 -19.78 -8.93 -24.67
C CYS A 117 -21.16 -9.57 -24.86
N HIS A 118 -21.54 -10.45 -23.93
CA HIS A 118 -22.81 -11.17 -23.94
C HIS A 118 -23.99 -10.27 -23.60
N ASP A 119 -23.79 -9.32 -22.68
CA ASP A 119 -24.83 -8.43 -22.20
C ASP A 119 -24.29 -7.07 -21.72
N LYS A 120 -25.21 -6.19 -21.32
CA LYS A 120 -24.88 -4.87 -20.80
C LYS A 120 -24.04 -4.92 -19.53
N SER A 121 -24.23 -5.92 -18.66
CA SER A 121 -23.48 -6.03 -17.42
C SER A 121 -22.00 -6.28 -17.69
N GLU A 122 -21.69 -7.16 -18.65
CA GLU A 122 -20.31 -7.42 -19.07
C GLU A 122 -19.67 -6.18 -19.71
N ILE A 123 -20.43 -5.42 -20.51
CA ILE A 123 -19.95 -4.15 -21.08
C ILE A 123 -19.58 -3.16 -19.97
N VAL A 124 -20.44 -3.02 -18.94
CA VAL A 124 -20.19 -2.13 -17.80
C VAL A 124 -18.96 -2.60 -17.02
N GLU A 125 -18.83 -3.90 -16.74
CA GLU A 125 -17.69 -4.44 -16.00
C GLU A 125 -16.37 -4.17 -16.73
N ARG A 126 -16.29 -4.44 -18.04
CA ARG A 126 -15.10 -4.12 -18.84
C ARG A 126 -14.80 -2.62 -18.88
N ALA A 127 -15.82 -1.78 -18.92
CA ALA A 127 -15.65 -0.33 -18.87
C ALA A 127 -15.09 0.14 -17.52
N ILE A 128 -15.56 -0.44 -16.41
CA ILE A 128 -15.03 -0.21 -15.05
C ILE A 128 -13.57 -0.65 -14.99
N GLU A 129 -13.25 -1.88 -15.37
CA GLU A 129 -11.89 -2.42 -15.31
C GLU A 129 -10.89 -1.57 -16.12
N LYS A 130 -11.24 -1.22 -17.36
CA LYS A 130 -10.41 -0.36 -18.21
C LYS A 130 -10.17 1.01 -17.57
N ARG A 131 -11.20 1.59 -16.93
CA ARG A 131 -11.10 2.90 -16.29
C ARG A 131 -10.27 2.84 -15.02
N LEU A 132 -10.48 1.84 -14.16
CA LEU A 132 -9.73 1.69 -12.92
C LEU A 132 -8.26 1.35 -13.18
N LEU A 133 -7.95 0.61 -14.24
CA LEU A 133 -6.58 0.35 -14.66
C LEU A 133 -5.83 1.67 -14.96
N ASP A 134 -6.45 2.57 -15.74
CA ASP A 134 -5.89 3.91 -16.02
C ASP A 134 -5.69 4.74 -14.74
N VAL A 135 -6.64 4.69 -13.81
CA VAL A 135 -6.54 5.41 -12.54
C VAL A 135 -5.42 4.84 -11.67
N ALA A 136 -5.36 3.51 -11.49
CA ALA A 136 -4.41 2.81 -10.64
C ALA A 136 -2.94 3.07 -11.03
N TYR A 137 -2.62 3.20 -12.33
CA TYR A 137 -1.27 3.56 -12.76
C TYR A 137 -0.87 5.01 -12.47
N GLY A 138 -1.83 5.87 -12.11
CA GLY A 138 -1.58 7.27 -11.83
C GLY A 138 -0.99 7.57 -10.44
N PRO A 139 -0.68 8.86 -10.18
CA PRO A 139 -0.34 9.34 -8.84
C PRO A 139 -1.55 9.30 -7.90
N ILE A 140 -1.30 9.35 -6.58
CA ILE A 140 -2.38 9.35 -5.56
C ILE A 140 -3.38 10.48 -5.79
N THR A 141 -2.92 11.66 -6.23
CA THR A 141 -3.80 12.78 -6.60
C THR A 141 -4.82 12.40 -7.67
N LYS A 142 -4.44 11.57 -8.65
CA LYS A 142 -5.37 11.04 -9.67
C LYS A 142 -6.43 10.16 -9.03
N TRP A 143 -6.06 9.35 -8.03
CA TRP A 143 -6.98 8.45 -7.35
C TRP A 143 -8.00 9.24 -6.53
N MET A 144 -7.53 10.18 -5.71
CA MET A 144 -8.38 10.99 -4.85
C MET A 144 -9.33 11.88 -5.65
N ASN A 145 -8.83 12.52 -6.72
CA ASN A 145 -9.67 13.27 -7.65
C ASN A 145 -10.74 12.39 -8.31
N TYR A 146 -10.38 11.14 -8.64
CA TYR A 146 -11.34 10.23 -9.27
C TYR A 146 -12.39 9.74 -8.28
N ILE A 147 -12.02 9.43 -7.03
CA ILE A 147 -12.97 9.14 -5.94
C ILE A 147 -13.93 10.31 -5.76
N GLU A 148 -13.43 11.53 -5.61
CA GLU A 148 -14.27 12.72 -5.44
C GLU A 148 -15.21 12.94 -6.63
N GLN A 149 -14.72 12.82 -7.86
CA GLN A 149 -15.56 12.99 -9.06
C GLN A 149 -16.65 11.93 -9.22
N THR A 150 -16.38 10.68 -8.81
CA THR A 150 -17.31 9.56 -9.01
C THR A 150 -18.30 9.38 -7.86
N THR A 151 -17.90 9.75 -6.65
CA THR A 151 -18.65 9.51 -5.42
C THR A 151 -19.16 10.81 -4.77
N GLY A 152 -18.53 11.94 -5.07
CA GLY A 152 -18.73 13.20 -4.35
C GLY A 152 -18.08 13.21 -2.96
N ILE A 153 -17.24 12.24 -2.63
CA ILE A 153 -16.54 12.12 -1.35
C ILE A 153 -15.22 12.87 -1.41
N SER A 154 -15.05 13.81 -0.48
CA SER A 154 -13.82 14.57 -0.27
C SER A 154 -13.46 14.45 1.21
N CYS A 155 -12.64 13.45 1.55
CA CYS A 155 -12.30 13.11 2.94
C CYS A 155 -10.85 13.40 3.33
N LEU A 156 -9.97 13.65 2.34
CA LEU A 156 -8.56 13.95 2.58
C LEU A 156 -8.24 15.37 2.14
N ASP A 157 -7.51 16.09 2.99
CA ASP A 157 -6.94 17.39 2.64
C ASP A 157 -5.68 17.26 1.76
N SER A 158 -5.22 18.38 1.22
CA SER A 158 -4.06 18.41 0.33
C SER A 158 -2.77 17.91 1.00
N ASN A 159 -2.58 18.14 2.30
CA ASN A 159 -1.42 17.69 3.04
C ASN A 159 -1.43 16.16 3.20
N GLN A 160 -2.60 15.59 3.52
CA GLN A 160 -2.78 14.14 3.60
C GLN A 160 -2.51 13.46 2.25
N VAL A 161 -3.01 14.04 1.15
CA VAL A 161 -2.77 13.53 -0.21
C VAL A 161 -1.28 13.60 -0.59
N GLN A 162 -0.59 14.69 -0.25
CA GLN A 162 0.85 14.82 -0.49
C GLN A 162 1.67 13.82 0.36
N ARG A 163 1.29 13.60 1.62
CA ARG A 163 1.90 12.58 2.47
C ARG A 163 1.74 11.18 1.91
N LEU A 164 0.54 10.79 1.45
CA LEU A 164 0.32 9.51 0.76
C LEU A 164 1.14 9.40 -0.53
N SER A 165 1.28 10.50 -1.26
CA SER A 165 2.06 10.56 -2.50
C SER A 165 3.55 10.28 -2.23
N GLU A 166 4.11 10.85 -1.17
CA GLU A 166 5.50 10.58 -0.76
C GLU A 166 5.70 9.14 -0.27
N ILE A 167 4.74 8.58 0.49
CA ILE A 167 4.77 7.19 0.93
C ILE A 167 4.75 6.23 -0.28
N LYS A 168 3.88 6.48 -1.27
CA LYS A 168 3.83 5.71 -2.51
C LYS A 168 5.12 5.86 -3.32
N ALA A 169 5.65 7.08 -3.44
CA ALA A 169 6.90 7.32 -4.15
C ALA A 169 8.08 6.58 -3.48
N SER A 170 8.11 6.55 -2.14
CA SER A 170 9.07 5.77 -1.37
C SER A 170 8.95 4.26 -1.67
N ARG A 171 7.73 3.72 -1.76
CA ARG A 171 7.49 2.33 -2.16
C ARG A 171 8.03 2.06 -3.56
N ASP A 172 7.70 2.93 -4.51
CA ASP A 172 8.09 2.77 -5.91
C ASP A 172 9.63 2.75 -6.06
N LEU A 173 10.36 3.58 -5.29
CA LEU A 173 11.82 3.54 -5.25
C LEU A 173 12.36 2.20 -4.74
N LEU A 174 11.76 1.66 -3.67
CA LEU A 174 12.17 0.37 -3.10
C LEU A 174 11.91 -0.78 -4.07
N ALA A 175 10.78 -0.74 -4.79
CA ALA A 175 10.38 -1.77 -5.74
C ALA A 175 11.18 -1.73 -7.05
N HIS A 176 11.56 -0.55 -7.53
CA HIS A 176 12.06 -0.38 -8.90
C HIS A 176 13.48 0.17 -9.02
N ASN A 177 14.01 0.82 -7.99
CA ASN A 177 15.31 1.49 -8.06
C ASN A 177 16.26 1.15 -6.90
N ASN A 178 16.07 -0.01 -6.26
CA ASN A 178 16.86 -0.46 -5.10
C ASN A 178 16.95 0.60 -3.98
N GLY A 179 15.92 1.45 -3.84
CA GLY A 179 15.91 2.54 -2.86
C GLY A 179 16.79 3.74 -3.21
N ILE A 180 17.36 3.85 -4.41
CA ILE A 180 18.11 5.03 -4.83
C ILE A 180 17.17 6.12 -5.32
N VAL A 181 17.30 7.32 -4.77
CA VAL A 181 16.42 8.46 -5.08
C VAL A 181 16.75 9.03 -6.46
N ASN A 182 15.71 9.38 -7.20
CA ASN A 182 15.80 9.96 -8.53
C ASN A 182 14.79 11.11 -8.71
N SER A 183 14.90 11.84 -9.81
CA SER A 183 14.04 12.97 -10.13
C SER A 183 12.54 12.62 -10.14
N LEU A 184 12.19 11.38 -10.51
CA LEU A 184 10.80 10.90 -10.51
C LEU A 184 10.24 10.79 -9.09
N TYR A 185 11.04 10.36 -8.11
CA TYR A 185 10.63 10.41 -6.70
C TYR A 185 10.40 11.85 -6.26
N ARG A 186 11.34 12.75 -6.55
CA ARG A 186 11.23 14.18 -6.17
C ARG A 186 9.97 14.82 -6.73
N GLU A 187 9.67 14.55 -8.00
CA GLU A 187 8.45 15.02 -8.66
C GLU A 187 7.18 14.50 -7.96
N ARG A 188 7.14 13.19 -7.65
CA ARG A 188 5.97 12.55 -7.03
C ARG A 188 5.77 12.90 -5.56
N ALA A 189 6.87 13.04 -4.83
CA ALA A 189 6.86 13.37 -3.40
C ALA A 189 6.63 14.87 -3.15
N GLY A 190 7.00 15.74 -4.10
CA GLY A 190 6.81 17.18 -4.01
C GLY A 190 7.45 17.77 -2.76
N ASP A 191 6.71 18.63 -2.05
CA ASP A 191 7.18 19.33 -0.84
C ASP A 191 7.44 18.38 0.34
N HIS A 192 6.95 17.14 0.29
CA HIS A 192 7.18 16.12 1.31
C HIS A 192 8.43 15.27 1.03
N ALA A 193 9.12 15.48 -0.10
CA ALA A 193 10.33 14.73 -0.44
C ALA A 193 11.37 14.78 0.69
N ARG A 194 11.78 13.59 1.16
CA ARG A 194 12.70 13.46 2.31
C ARG A 194 14.18 13.45 1.91
N PHE A 195 14.46 13.24 0.64
CA PHE A 195 15.81 12.99 0.13
C PHE A 195 16.08 13.73 -1.19
N HIS A 196 17.36 13.76 -1.59
CA HIS A 196 17.86 14.35 -2.84
C HIS A 196 18.26 13.26 -3.83
N ASP A 197 18.39 13.62 -5.11
CA ASP A 197 18.81 12.69 -6.16
C ASP A 197 20.15 12.03 -5.84
N GLY A 198 20.20 10.69 -5.97
CA GLY A 198 21.37 9.87 -5.63
C GLY A 198 21.43 9.40 -4.18
N ASP A 199 20.62 9.95 -3.27
CA ASP A 199 20.54 9.48 -1.90
C ASP A 199 19.98 8.05 -1.84
N THR A 200 20.36 7.30 -0.80
CA THR A 200 19.70 6.03 -0.47
C THR A 200 18.54 6.31 0.46
N LEU A 201 17.35 5.85 0.11
CA LEU A 201 16.15 5.98 0.91
C LEU A 201 16.31 5.21 2.21
N GLU A 202 16.10 5.91 3.32
CA GLU A 202 16.05 5.32 4.65
C GLU A 202 14.60 5.12 5.12
N LEU A 203 14.35 3.95 5.71
CA LEU A 203 13.10 3.59 6.37
C LEU A 203 13.34 3.38 7.87
N PRO A 204 13.50 4.45 8.65
CA PRO A 204 13.61 4.32 10.09
C PRO A 204 12.30 3.76 10.68
N ALA A 205 12.41 3.04 11.79
CA ALA A 205 11.28 2.33 12.39
C ALA A 205 10.08 3.23 12.73
N HIS A 206 10.32 4.50 13.09
CA HIS A 206 9.23 5.46 13.34
C HIS A 206 8.47 5.78 12.05
N TYR A 207 9.16 6.07 10.95
CA TYR A 207 8.51 6.37 9.67
C TYR A 207 7.74 5.16 9.13
N HIS A 208 8.28 3.94 9.29
CA HIS A 208 7.58 2.69 8.94
C HIS A 208 6.24 2.56 9.69
N ARG A 209 6.28 2.72 11.02
CA ARG A 209 5.08 2.69 11.87
C ARG A 209 4.09 3.81 11.54
N GLU A 210 4.56 5.04 11.42
CA GLU A 210 3.72 6.21 11.12
C GLU A 210 3.04 6.08 9.76
N SER A 211 3.72 5.47 8.78
CA SER A 211 3.16 5.20 7.45
C SER A 211 2.05 4.16 7.53
N TRP A 212 2.25 3.08 8.31
CA TRP A 212 1.19 2.10 8.59
C TRP A 212 -0.02 2.74 9.28
N GLU A 213 0.19 3.51 10.35
CA GLU A 213 -0.88 4.18 11.09
C GLU A 213 -1.68 5.12 10.17
N PHE A 214 -0.97 5.87 9.33
CA PHE A 214 -1.58 6.83 8.42
C PHE A 214 -2.35 6.16 7.28
N ILE A 215 -1.81 5.10 6.67
CA ILE A 215 -2.52 4.32 5.65
C ILE A 215 -3.78 3.69 6.25
N ARG A 216 -3.68 3.09 7.44
CA ARG A 216 -4.82 2.48 8.14
C ARG A 216 -5.91 3.52 8.43
N GLN A 217 -5.54 4.73 8.87
CA GLN A 217 -6.49 5.81 9.08
C GLN A 217 -7.16 6.24 7.77
N THR A 218 -6.37 6.41 6.70
CA THR A 218 -6.88 6.77 5.36
C THR A 218 -7.92 5.76 4.85
N VAL A 219 -7.70 4.46 5.05
CA VAL A 219 -8.66 3.40 4.69
C VAL A 219 -9.99 3.60 5.42
N ASN A 220 -9.93 3.86 6.73
CA ASN A 220 -11.15 4.14 7.51
C ASN A 220 -11.83 5.42 7.03
N ASP A 221 -11.10 6.52 6.85
CA ASP A 221 -11.67 7.81 6.45
C ASP A 221 -12.43 7.71 5.11
N ILE A 222 -11.85 7.01 4.12
CA ILE A 222 -12.49 6.80 2.82
C ILE A 222 -13.74 5.93 2.96
N ALA A 223 -13.65 4.82 3.70
CA ALA A 223 -14.76 3.89 3.86
C ALA A 223 -15.92 4.50 4.65
N ASP A 224 -15.63 5.18 5.77
CA ASP A 224 -16.62 5.84 6.61
C ASP A 224 -17.32 6.95 5.84
N ALA A 225 -16.58 7.77 5.09
CA ALA A 225 -17.19 8.78 4.23
C ALA A 225 -18.04 8.17 3.10
N GLY A 226 -17.66 7.00 2.58
CA GLY A 226 -18.47 6.23 1.63
C GLY A 226 -19.76 5.70 2.22
N ILE A 227 -19.72 5.19 3.46
CA ILE A 227 -20.89 4.70 4.19
C ILE A 227 -21.84 5.85 4.51
N ASP A 228 -21.32 6.96 5.05
CA ASP A 228 -22.10 8.15 5.40
C ASP A 228 -22.83 8.72 4.17
N LYS A 229 -22.16 8.74 3.02
CA LYS A 229 -22.74 9.20 1.76
C LYS A 229 -23.94 8.38 1.29
N MET A 230 -24.01 7.11 1.66
CA MET A 230 -25.11 6.21 1.31
C MET A 230 -26.28 6.29 2.30
N GLN A 231 -26.07 6.89 3.46
CA GLN A 231 -27.08 7.07 4.51
C GLN A 231 -27.71 8.47 4.48
N SER A 232 -27.06 9.45 3.82
CA SER A 232 -27.57 10.80 3.58
C SER A 232 -28.57 10.88 2.43
#